data_AF-A0A6L9JQU7-F1
#
_entry.id   AF-A0A6L9JQU7-F1
#
_cell.length_a   1.000
_cell.length_b   1.000
_cell.length_c   1.000
_cell.angle_alpha   90.00
_cell.angle_beta   90.00
_cell.angle_gamma   90.00
#
_symmetry.space_group_name_H-M   'P 1'
#
loop_
_entity.id
_entity.type
_entity.pdbx_description
1 polymer ?
#
loop_
_entity_poly.entity_id
_entity_poly.type
_entity_poly.pdbx_seq_one_letter_code
_entity_poly.pdbx_strand_id
1 'polypeptide(L)'
;MSNANDIINSLRMCSVALGWDAVVAYDRNKVNQLLLQQYIEKRAAGVQYPPISFENEKYGIKLQDVVLGVPLISFEDSKITASQATATMKFISGSIVYTNSNGQVIKWEKISPANNYAIKLNVNLEYGNGVVENIGNGVSENSGKVVIKFEKGTLLDIEGLNDAPAEIVQYFRQYIQSNPNEYILGVLKPNNGKNRLYPKKFIVCTQPAPSGTLRDSKNYGDGAVLLFIATNYNAGGGNLPGDNYPYIIPEGKSAALIIGNATLFGNIFAEHFKKYIDDAAFTTINSGQNSPVTLQFTGGYTPTNEIIDGSVTFLDSTTRYKSCDEKGEVQVAHLPFNKFTIAADVEDNESKHVVLQFPENHTYNHRFSASWDYYGPAGWIHQDYLNDYTFSCDGKCKAEVSLKENNIISFSTVGKITVKCIKSEHSRLSLIESNGTEKMANQLTDKINKTGFFELPDINTFYIQHILFPNSEVLEFDQIAVPGDLVLFGDISPTLTGLKVEPAEILLSANKTQQFTVTPAKNVKWSISPVDLGSISTSGLYTAPSVASIGESKP
;
A
#
# COMPACT_ATOMS: atom_id res chain seq x y z
N MET A 1 -1.65 -14.15 15.49
CA MET A 1 -0.94 -13.28 14.53
C MET A 1 -0.45 -12.05 15.29
N SER A 2 0.32 -11.16 14.67
CA SER A 2 0.70 -9.89 15.33
C SER A 2 -0.47 -8.91 15.25
N ASN A 3 -0.73 -8.15 16.31
CA ASN A 3 -1.71 -7.06 16.23
C ASN A 3 -1.08 -5.84 15.50
N ALA A 4 -1.89 -4.81 15.24
CA ALA A 4 -1.42 -3.63 14.50
C ALA A 4 -0.28 -2.88 15.20
N ASN A 5 -0.33 -2.74 16.52
CA ASN A 5 0.72 -2.05 17.28
C ASN A 5 2.04 -2.83 17.27
N ASP A 6 1.98 -4.17 17.33
CA ASP A 6 3.18 -5.02 17.22
C ASP A 6 3.87 -4.79 15.87
N ILE A 7 3.08 -4.74 14.79
CA ILE A 7 3.60 -4.46 13.44
C ILE A 7 4.19 -3.05 13.38
N ILE A 8 3.45 -2.02 13.80
CA ILE A 8 3.93 -0.62 13.81
C ILE A 8 5.26 -0.50 14.57
N ASN A 9 5.36 -1.13 15.74
CA ASN A 9 6.58 -1.13 16.54
C ASN A 9 7.74 -1.84 15.82
N SER A 10 7.49 -2.94 15.11
CA SER A 10 8.50 -3.64 14.32
C SER A 10 9.01 -2.83 13.12
N LEU A 11 8.19 -1.89 12.62
CA LEU A 11 8.51 -0.99 11.52
C LEU A 11 9.19 0.30 11.98
N ARG A 12 9.33 0.52 13.30
CA ARG A 12 10.16 1.62 13.80
C ARG A 12 11.59 1.38 13.38
N MET A 13 12.21 2.41 12.84
CA MET A 13 13.61 2.34 12.41
C MET A 13 13.90 1.32 11.29
N CYS A 14 12.87 0.75 10.64
CA CYS A 14 13.01 -0.21 9.55
C CYS A 14 12.00 0.06 8.44
N SER A 15 12.49 0.22 7.22
CA SER A 15 11.69 0.33 6.00
C SER A 15 11.46 -1.04 5.41
N VAL A 16 10.20 -1.34 5.14
CA VAL A 16 9.75 -2.57 4.47
C VAL A 16 9.28 -2.29 3.05
N ALA A 17 9.35 -1.03 2.61
CA ALA A 17 9.14 -0.68 1.22
C ALA A 17 10.31 -1.11 0.31
N LEU A 18 11.51 -1.34 0.86
CA LEU A 18 12.69 -1.85 0.12
C LEU A 18 13.05 -1.02 -1.14
N GLY A 19 12.84 0.30 -1.08
CA GLY A 19 13.08 1.23 -2.21
C GLY A 19 11.94 1.30 -3.24
N TRP A 20 10.87 0.52 -3.06
CA TRP A 20 9.63 0.70 -3.80
C TRP A 20 8.84 1.90 -3.25
N ASP A 21 8.01 2.51 -4.11
CA ASP A 21 7.22 3.67 -3.71
C ASP A 21 6.06 3.29 -2.79
N ALA A 22 5.48 2.11 -3.03
CA ALA A 22 4.42 1.57 -2.17
C ALA A 22 4.45 0.03 -2.12
N VAL A 23 3.91 -0.51 -1.04
CA VAL A 23 3.63 -1.94 -0.90
C VAL A 23 2.16 -2.12 -0.54
N VAL A 24 1.47 -3.03 -1.21
CA VAL A 24 0.07 -3.37 -0.88
C VAL A 24 -0.02 -4.87 -0.63
N ALA A 25 -0.67 -5.28 0.45
CA ALA A 25 -0.85 -6.68 0.80
C ALA A 25 -2.32 -7.01 1.11
N TYR A 26 -2.72 -8.23 0.74
CA TYR A 26 -4.07 -8.75 0.93
C TYR A 26 -4.05 -10.20 1.37
N ASP A 27 -4.98 -10.55 2.26
CA ASP A 27 -5.05 -11.88 2.83
C ASP A 27 -5.66 -12.93 1.87
N ARG A 28 -5.47 -14.20 2.23
CA ARG A 28 -6.03 -15.35 1.52
C ARG A 28 -7.55 -15.31 1.39
N ASN A 29 -8.25 -14.93 2.45
CA ASN A 29 -9.71 -14.95 2.46
C ASN A 29 -10.25 -14.03 1.37
N LYS A 30 -9.61 -12.87 1.19
CA LYS A 30 -10.00 -11.93 0.17
C LYS A 30 -9.69 -12.40 -1.24
N VAL A 31 -8.50 -12.97 -1.45
CA VAL A 31 -8.16 -13.60 -2.73
C VAL A 31 -9.23 -14.64 -3.10
N ASN A 32 -9.59 -15.52 -2.17
CA ASN A 32 -10.59 -16.56 -2.40
C ASN A 32 -12.01 -16.00 -2.62
N GLN A 33 -12.37 -14.90 -1.94
CA GLN A 33 -13.62 -14.22 -2.20
C GLN A 33 -13.69 -13.68 -3.64
N LEU A 34 -12.60 -13.08 -4.12
CA LEU A 34 -12.50 -12.56 -5.49
C LEU A 34 -12.57 -13.69 -6.54
N LEU A 35 -11.93 -14.83 -6.26
CA LEU A 35 -12.02 -16.00 -7.13
C LEU A 35 -13.43 -16.60 -7.14
N LEU A 36 -14.11 -16.66 -6.00
CA LEU A 36 -15.50 -17.10 -5.93
C LEU A 36 -16.43 -16.21 -6.75
N GLN A 37 -16.27 -14.88 -6.67
CA GLN A 37 -17.07 -13.95 -7.46
C GLN A 37 -16.88 -14.20 -8.96
N GLN A 38 -15.62 -14.28 -9.42
CA GLN A 38 -15.33 -14.57 -10.83
C GLN A 38 -15.83 -15.95 -11.26
N TYR A 39 -15.75 -16.96 -10.38
CA TYR A 39 -16.28 -18.28 -10.66
C TYR A 39 -17.79 -18.24 -10.92
N ILE A 40 -18.55 -17.49 -10.11
CA ILE A 40 -20.00 -17.30 -10.29
C ILE A 40 -20.28 -16.57 -11.60
N GLU A 41 -19.56 -15.49 -11.90
CA GLU A 41 -19.72 -14.70 -13.13
C GLU A 41 -19.41 -15.53 -14.38
N LYS A 42 -18.31 -16.28 -14.37
CA LYS A 42 -17.91 -17.19 -15.46
C LYS A 42 -18.93 -18.31 -15.65
N ARG A 43 -19.40 -18.95 -14.57
CA ARG A 43 -20.46 -19.97 -14.61
C ARG A 43 -21.75 -19.43 -15.21
N ALA A 44 -22.17 -18.23 -14.81
CA ALA A 44 -23.36 -17.57 -15.36
C ALA A 44 -23.20 -17.25 -16.87
N ALA A 45 -21.98 -16.97 -17.32
CA ALA A 45 -21.64 -16.77 -18.73
C ALA A 45 -21.41 -18.07 -19.51
N GLY A 46 -21.54 -19.25 -18.88
CA GLY A 46 -21.28 -20.55 -19.51
C GLY A 46 -19.78 -20.86 -19.73
N VAL A 47 -18.88 -20.07 -19.14
CA VAL A 47 -17.43 -20.26 -19.19
C VAL A 47 -17.02 -21.09 -17.98
N GLN A 48 -16.77 -22.38 -18.18
CA GLN A 48 -16.37 -23.29 -17.10
C GLN A 48 -15.45 -24.39 -17.64
N TYR A 49 -14.72 -25.03 -16.73
CA TYR A 49 -14.03 -26.28 -17.01
C TYR A 49 -15.02 -27.33 -17.53
N PRO A 50 -14.77 -27.96 -18.70
CA PRO A 50 -15.63 -29.03 -19.21
C PRO A 50 -15.68 -30.22 -18.25
N PRO A 51 -16.80 -30.93 -18.07
CA PRO A 51 -16.82 -32.11 -17.21
C PRO A 51 -15.74 -33.12 -17.60
N ILE A 52 -15.07 -33.68 -16.61
CA ILE A 52 -14.00 -34.67 -16.79
C ILE A 52 -14.64 -36.05 -16.90
N SER A 53 -14.49 -36.65 -18.07
CA SER A 53 -14.86 -38.05 -18.34
C SER A 53 -13.63 -38.78 -18.87
N PHE A 54 -13.20 -39.80 -18.12
CA PHE A 54 -11.94 -40.51 -18.33
C PHE A 54 -12.10 -41.97 -17.94
N GLU A 55 -11.47 -42.88 -18.67
CA GLU A 55 -11.49 -44.31 -18.37
C GLU A 55 -10.08 -44.88 -18.52
N ASN A 56 -9.66 -45.65 -17.53
CA ASN A 56 -8.43 -46.40 -17.56
C ASN A 56 -8.72 -47.85 -17.15
N GLU A 57 -8.78 -48.72 -18.15
CA GLU A 57 -9.07 -50.15 -17.97
C GLU A 57 -7.98 -50.87 -17.15
N LYS A 58 -6.71 -50.47 -17.30
CA LYS A 58 -5.57 -51.09 -16.62
C LYS A 58 -5.64 -50.96 -15.10
N TYR A 59 -6.10 -49.81 -14.61
CA TYR A 59 -6.29 -49.56 -13.18
C TYR A 59 -7.76 -49.68 -12.75
N GLY A 60 -8.64 -50.08 -13.68
CA GLY A 60 -10.06 -50.25 -13.45
C GLY A 60 -10.71 -49.02 -12.84
N ILE A 61 -10.48 -47.84 -13.40
CA ILE A 61 -11.06 -46.58 -12.91
C ILE A 61 -11.67 -45.79 -14.05
N LYS A 62 -12.89 -45.30 -13.81
CA LYS A 62 -13.65 -44.48 -14.74
C LYS A 62 -14.26 -43.29 -14.01
N LEU A 63 -13.87 -42.10 -14.44
CA LEU A 63 -14.47 -40.82 -14.04
C LEU A 63 -15.59 -40.50 -15.01
N GLN A 64 -16.76 -40.16 -14.48
CA GLN A 64 -17.93 -39.79 -15.28
C GLN A 64 -18.41 -38.40 -14.86
N ASP A 65 -18.34 -37.47 -15.81
CA ASP A 65 -18.87 -36.11 -15.72
C ASP A 65 -18.42 -35.37 -14.45
N VAL A 66 -17.15 -35.53 -14.07
CA VAL A 66 -16.58 -34.91 -12.87
C VAL A 66 -16.44 -33.40 -13.08
N VAL A 67 -17.06 -32.62 -12.21
CA VAL A 67 -17.08 -31.15 -12.31
C VAL A 67 -16.17 -30.52 -11.26
N LEU A 68 -15.31 -29.59 -11.70
CA LEU A 68 -14.42 -28.83 -10.81
C LEU A 68 -15.16 -27.66 -10.12
N GLY A 69 -14.91 -27.50 -8.82
CA GLY A 69 -15.41 -26.44 -7.97
C GLY A 69 -14.68 -25.10 -8.15
N VAL A 70 -14.96 -24.18 -7.23
CA VAL A 70 -14.23 -22.90 -7.14
C VAL A 70 -12.75 -23.18 -6.84
N PRO A 71 -11.80 -22.50 -7.51
CA PRO A 71 -10.41 -22.54 -7.11
C PRO A 71 -10.20 -21.80 -5.79
N LEU A 72 -9.65 -22.50 -4.81
CA LEU A 72 -9.25 -21.94 -3.51
C LEU A 72 -7.74 -21.88 -3.44
N ILE A 73 -7.20 -20.71 -3.14
CA ILE A 73 -5.78 -20.45 -2.96
C ILE A 73 -5.40 -20.58 -1.50
N SER A 74 -4.22 -21.12 -1.26
CA SER A 74 -3.54 -21.21 0.02
C SER A 74 -2.03 -21.06 -0.14
N PHE A 75 -1.34 -20.74 0.95
CA PHE A 75 0.03 -20.24 0.94
C PHE A 75 1.01 -21.09 1.76
N GLU A 76 0.61 -22.27 2.23
CA GLU A 76 1.41 -23.16 3.07
C GLU A 76 2.76 -23.54 2.46
N ASP A 77 2.84 -23.62 1.13
CA ASP A 77 4.05 -23.98 0.38
C ASP A 77 4.67 -22.77 -0.34
N SER A 78 4.14 -21.57 -0.10
CA SER A 78 4.59 -20.34 -0.78
C SER A 78 5.90 -19.80 -0.21
N LYS A 79 6.65 -19.12 -1.09
CA LYS A 79 7.84 -18.34 -0.72
C LYS A 79 7.76 -16.99 -1.40
N ILE A 80 8.13 -15.93 -0.67
CA ILE A 80 8.07 -14.54 -1.16
C ILE A 80 8.95 -14.30 -2.39
N THR A 81 10.00 -15.12 -2.54
CA THR A 81 10.94 -15.11 -3.66
C THR A 81 10.46 -15.88 -4.89
N ALA A 82 9.42 -16.71 -4.76
CA ALA A 82 8.91 -17.57 -5.84
C ALA A 82 7.56 -17.11 -6.41
N SER A 83 6.78 -16.33 -5.65
CA SER A 83 5.45 -15.82 -6.07
C SER A 83 4.46 -16.93 -6.44
N GLN A 84 4.50 -18.00 -5.66
CA GLN A 84 3.70 -19.22 -5.84
C GLN A 84 2.59 -19.34 -4.81
N ALA A 85 1.53 -20.05 -5.17
CA ALA A 85 0.48 -20.44 -4.24
C ALA A 85 -0.06 -21.83 -4.59
N THR A 86 -0.64 -22.50 -3.61
CA THR A 86 -1.33 -23.78 -3.81
C THR A 86 -2.78 -23.48 -4.16
N ALA A 87 -3.24 -24.01 -5.29
CA ALA A 87 -4.63 -23.93 -5.70
C ALA A 87 -5.30 -25.30 -5.55
N THR A 88 -6.42 -25.33 -4.84
CA THR A 88 -7.23 -26.54 -4.63
C THR A 88 -8.58 -26.35 -5.31
N MET A 89 -8.96 -27.26 -6.20
CA MET A 89 -10.31 -27.30 -6.80
C MET A 89 -10.97 -28.63 -6.45
N LYS A 90 -12.00 -28.59 -5.59
CA LYS A 90 -12.76 -29.78 -5.20
C LYS A 90 -13.56 -30.34 -6.38
N PHE A 91 -13.81 -31.64 -6.38
CA PHE A 91 -14.81 -32.24 -7.25
C PHE A 91 -16.19 -32.03 -6.62
N ILE A 92 -17.07 -31.33 -7.31
CA ILE A 92 -18.38 -30.92 -6.78
C ILE A 92 -19.54 -31.75 -7.32
N SER A 93 -19.31 -32.51 -8.39
CA SER A 93 -20.27 -33.44 -8.99
C SER A 93 -19.55 -34.48 -9.85
N GLY A 94 -20.30 -35.47 -10.32
CA GLY A 94 -19.82 -36.60 -11.11
C GLY A 94 -19.79 -37.90 -10.31
N SER A 95 -19.20 -38.94 -10.90
CA SER A 95 -19.00 -40.22 -10.21
C SER A 95 -17.71 -40.90 -10.61
N ILE A 96 -17.24 -41.78 -9.72
CA ILE A 96 -16.06 -42.62 -9.90
C ILE A 96 -16.53 -44.07 -9.88
N VAL A 97 -16.30 -44.78 -10.97
CA VAL A 97 -16.58 -46.19 -11.11
C VAL A 97 -15.27 -46.94 -11.08
N TYR A 98 -15.16 -47.91 -10.18
CA TYR A 98 -14.03 -48.84 -10.12
C TYR A 98 -14.46 -50.16 -10.75
N THR A 99 -13.59 -50.75 -11.57
CA THR A 99 -13.80 -52.03 -12.24
C THR A 99 -12.69 -53.02 -11.89
N ASN A 100 -12.99 -54.32 -11.99
CA ASN A 100 -11.98 -55.38 -11.90
C ASN A 100 -11.26 -55.58 -13.24
N SER A 101 -10.29 -56.49 -13.28
CA SER A 101 -9.53 -56.84 -14.49
C SER A 101 -10.39 -57.37 -15.65
N ASN A 102 -11.64 -57.78 -15.39
CA ASN A 102 -12.60 -58.24 -16.39
C ASN A 102 -13.58 -57.12 -16.83
N GLY A 103 -13.36 -55.89 -16.38
CA GLY A 103 -14.20 -54.73 -16.69
C GLY A 103 -15.53 -54.68 -15.92
N GLN A 104 -15.75 -55.55 -14.94
CA GLN A 104 -16.97 -55.54 -14.12
C GLN A 104 -16.87 -54.48 -13.03
N VAL A 105 -17.94 -53.70 -12.82
CA VAL A 105 -18.03 -52.70 -11.75
C VAL A 105 -17.93 -53.38 -10.40
N ILE A 106 -17.00 -52.91 -9.56
CA ILE A 106 -16.79 -53.38 -8.19
C ILE A 106 -17.14 -52.31 -7.15
N LYS A 107 -17.15 -51.03 -7.55
CA LYS A 107 -17.55 -49.92 -6.70
C LYS A 107 -18.00 -48.77 -7.57
N TRP A 108 -19.15 -48.19 -7.24
CA TRP A 108 -19.60 -46.94 -7.84
C TRP A 108 -19.79 -45.91 -6.74
N GLU A 109 -19.05 -44.81 -6.86
CA GLU A 109 -19.04 -43.73 -5.88
C GLU A 109 -19.50 -42.43 -6.53
N LYS A 110 -20.65 -41.92 -6.08
CA LYS A 110 -21.10 -40.58 -6.44
C LYS A 110 -20.28 -39.56 -5.66
N ILE A 111 -19.71 -38.58 -6.35
CA ILE A 111 -18.88 -37.56 -5.72
C ILE A 111 -19.78 -36.63 -4.90
N SER A 112 -19.41 -36.43 -3.64
CA SER A 112 -19.96 -35.39 -2.77
C SER A 112 -18.82 -34.61 -2.11
N PRO A 113 -19.10 -33.39 -1.59
CA PRO A 113 -18.10 -32.61 -0.88
C PRO A 113 -17.49 -33.32 0.35
N ALA A 114 -18.18 -34.32 0.92
CA ALA A 114 -17.68 -35.09 2.06
C ALA A 114 -16.54 -36.06 1.70
N ASN A 115 -16.41 -36.43 0.42
CA ASN A 115 -15.36 -37.35 -0.04
C ASN A 115 -13.99 -36.66 -0.14
N ASN A 116 -13.92 -35.33 -0.05
CA ASN A 116 -12.71 -34.51 -0.15
C ASN A 116 -11.88 -34.74 -1.43
N TYR A 117 -12.52 -35.18 -2.52
CA TYR A 117 -11.83 -35.25 -3.81
C TYR A 117 -11.50 -33.85 -4.31
N ALA A 118 -10.26 -33.65 -4.77
CA ALA A 118 -9.81 -32.38 -5.33
C ALA A 118 -8.60 -32.56 -6.24
N ILE A 119 -8.35 -31.57 -7.10
CA ILE A 119 -7.02 -31.38 -7.69
C ILE A 119 -6.27 -30.31 -6.92
N LYS A 120 -4.98 -30.55 -6.68
CA LYS A 120 -4.04 -29.59 -6.10
C LYS A 120 -3.00 -29.19 -7.14
N LEU A 121 -2.87 -27.89 -7.37
CA LEU A 121 -1.94 -27.30 -8.32
C LEU A 121 -0.99 -26.35 -7.57
N ASN A 122 0.29 -26.37 -7.89
CA ASN A 122 1.16 -25.22 -7.62
C ASN A 122 1.00 -24.24 -8.77
N VAL A 123 0.62 -23.00 -8.49
CA VAL A 123 0.41 -21.95 -9.49
C VAL A 123 1.30 -20.76 -9.21
N ASN A 124 1.83 -20.17 -10.28
CA ASN A 124 2.52 -18.89 -10.20
C ASN A 124 1.50 -17.76 -10.36
N LEU A 125 1.67 -16.69 -9.60
CA LEU A 125 0.98 -15.43 -9.87
C LEU A 125 1.79 -14.70 -10.94
N GLU A 126 1.25 -14.63 -12.16
CA GLU A 126 1.92 -13.99 -13.29
C GLU A 126 1.49 -12.54 -13.46
N TYR A 127 2.45 -11.74 -13.91
CA TYR A 127 2.18 -10.42 -14.47
C TYR A 127 1.97 -10.53 -15.99
N GLY A 128 0.91 -9.90 -16.50
CA GLY A 128 0.78 -9.65 -17.94
C GLY A 128 1.77 -8.56 -18.34
N ASN A 129 2.89 -8.95 -18.96
CA ASN A 129 3.96 -8.06 -19.46
C ASN A 129 3.44 -6.71 -19.99
N GLY A 130 3.51 -5.67 -19.15
CA GLY A 130 3.36 -4.28 -19.51
C GLY A 130 4.28 -3.42 -18.65
N VAL A 131 5.33 -2.87 -19.22
CA VAL A 131 5.73 -1.55 -18.72
C VAL A 131 4.49 -0.68 -18.88
N VAL A 132 4.05 0.05 -17.84
CA VAL A 132 2.91 0.99 -17.97
C VAL A 132 3.42 2.22 -18.73
N GLU A 133 3.79 2.03 -19.99
CA GLU A 133 4.14 3.12 -20.88
C GLU A 133 2.89 3.95 -21.16
N ASN A 134 3.12 5.23 -21.46
CA ASN A 134 2.08 6.22 -21.63
C ASN A 134 0.98 5.68 -22.55
N ILE A 135 -0.27 5.84 -22.10
CA ILE A 135 -1.47 5.50 -22.85
C ILE A 135 -1.54 6.43 -24.07
N GLY A 136 -0.84 6.03 -25.13
CA GLY A 136 -0.99 6.52 -26.48
C GLY A 136 -1.55 5.38 -27.31
N ASN A 137 -2.70 5.60 -27.94
CA ASN A 137 -3.43 4.75 -28.89
C ASN A 137 -2.70 3.48 -29.34
N GLY A 138 -2.84 2.39 -28.58
CA GLY A 138 -2.26 1.09 -28.95
C GLY A 138 -1.74 0.31 -27.76
N VAL A 139 -2.60 0.03 -26.78
CA VAL A 139 -2.28 -0.87 -25.67
C VAL A 139 -2.94 -2.22 -25.94
N SER A 140 -2.18 -3.31 -25.85
CA SER A 140 -2.73 -4.67 -25.93
C SER A 140 -3.63 -4.93 -24.72
N GLU A 141 -4.71 -5.70 -24.89
CA GLU A 141 -5.74 -5.97 -23.88
C GLU A 141 -5.24 -6.64 -22.57
N ASN A 142 -3.93 -6.94 -22.48
CA ASN A 142 -3.27 -7.67 -21.39
C ASN A 142 -2.27 -6.84 -20.56
N SER A 143 -1.99 -5.58 -20.87
CA SER A 143 -1.08 -4.78 -20.04
C SER A 143 -1.75 -4.40 -18.71
N GLY A 144 -1.08 -4.64 -17.58
CA GLY A 144 -1.53 -4.13 -16.28
C GLY A 144 -2.52 -5.01 -15.52
N LYS A 145 -2.68 -6.29 -15.89
CA LYS A 145 -3.48 -7.25 -15.11
C LYS A 145 -2.58 -8.12 -14.23
N VAL A 146 -3.04 -8.41 -13.01
CA VAL A 146 -2.51 -9.49 -12.17
C VAL A 146 -3.41 -10.69 -12.32
N VAL A 147 -2.87 -11.84 -12.74
CA VAL A 147 -3.68 -13.01 -13.11
C VAL A 147 -3.10 -14.32 -12.56
N ILE A 148 -4.00 -15.26 -12.26
CA ILE A 148 -3.67 -16.67 -12.04
C ILE A 148 -4.05 -17.43 -13.30
N LYS A 149 -3.10 -18.17 -13.86
CA LYS A 149 -3.24 -18.99 -15.06
C LYS A 149 -3.11 -20.46 -14.71
N PHE A 150 -4.25 -21.13 -14.52
CA PHE A 150 -4.28 -22.52 -14.06
C PHE A 150 -3.68 -23.50 -15.08
N GLU A 151 -3.74 -23.20 -16.38
CA GLU A 151 -3.14 -24.01 -17.45
C GLU A 151 -1.62 -24.10 -17.37
N LYS A 152 -0.98 -23.16 -16.65
CA LYS A 152 0.46 -23.16 -16.38
C LYS A 152 0.82 -23.80 -15.04
N GLY A 153 -0.17 -24.20 -14.25
CA GLY A 153 0.02 -24.82 -12.95
C GLY A 153 0.68 -26.20 -13.04
N THR A 154 1.39 -26.58 -12.00
CA THR A 154 1.95 -27.92 -11.84
C THR A 154 1.02 -28.75 -10.96
N LEU A 155 0.51 -29.86 -11.48
CA LEU A 155 -0.30 -30.80 -10.70
C LEU A 155 0.55 -31.44 -9.60
N LEU A 156 0.17 -31.17 -8.35
CA LEU A 156 0.80 -31.69 -7.14
C LEU A 156 0.17 -33.02 -6.72
N ASP A 157 -1.17 -33.05 -6.68
CA ASP A 157 -1.92 -34.19 -6.18
C ASP A 157 -3.36 -34.23 -6.74
N ILE A 158 -3.96 -35.41 -6.69
CA ILE A 158 -5.39 -35.64 -6.92
C ILE A 158 -5.94 -36.27 -5.63
N GLU A 159 -6.37 -35.41 -4.71
CA GLU A 159 -6.86 -35.82 -3.39
C GLU A 159 -8.01 -36.83 -3.53
N GLY A 160 -8.00 -37.84 -2.66
CA GLY A 160 -8.97 -38.94 -2.67
C GLY A 160 -8.65 -40.07 -3.66
N LEU A 161 -7.72 -39.86 -4.62
CA LEU A 161 -7.20 -40.89 -5.52
C LEU A 161 -5.75 -41.28 -5.19
N ASN A 162 -5.35 -41.17 -3.92
CA ASN A 162 -4.02 -41.45 -3.35
C ASN A 162 -3.19 -42.46 -4.17
N ASP A 163 -1.96 -42.07 -4.52
CA ASP A 163 -1.06 -42.82 -5.42
C ASP A 163 -1.62 -43.01 -6.85
N ALA A 164 -2.32 -42.00 -7.36
CA ALA A 164 -2.86 -41.99 -8.72
C ALA A 164 -1.78 -42.39 -9.76
N PRO A 165 -2.03 -43.42 -10.58
CA PRO A 165 -1.06 -43.87 -11.58
C PRO A 165 -0.65 -42.76 -12.56
N ALA A 166 0.57 -42.86 -13.08
CA ALA A 166 1.17 -41.86 -13.97
C ALA A 166 0.28 -41.51 -15.19
N GLU A 167 -0.46 -42.47 -15.72
CA GLU A 167 -1.39 -42.28 -16.84
C GLU A 167 -2.57 -41.36 -16.45
N ILE A 168 -3.11 -41.50 -15.24
CA ILE A 168 -4.19 -40.65 -14.71
C ILE A 168 -3.67 -39.25 -14.43
N VAL A 169 -2.52 -39.16 -13.76
CA VAL A 169 -1.84 -37.89 -13.48
C VAL A 169 -1.56 -37.13 -14.79
N GLN A 170 -1.10 -37.83 -15.83
CA GLN A 170 -0.83 -37.25 -17.13
C GLN A 170 -2.10 -36.76 -17.83
N TYR A 171 -3.22 -37.49 -17.73
CA TYR A 171 -4.50 -37.03 -18.24
C TYR A 171 -4.94 -35.72 -17.58
N PHE A 172 -4.90 -35.63 -16.25
CA PHE A 172 -5.29 -34.40 -15.53
C PHE A 172 -4.39 -33.22 -15.89
N ARG A 173 -3.07 -33.43 -16.04
CA ARG A 173 -2.17 -32.39 -16.54
C ARG A 173 -2.59 -31.88 -17.92
N GLN A 174 -2.84 -32.78 -18.87
CA GLN A 174 -3.26 -32.42 -20.23
C GLN A 174 -4.63 -31.73 -20.23
N TYR A 175 -5.55 -32.19 -19.39
CA TYR A 175 -6.86 -31.58 -19.23
C TYR A 175 -6.75 -30.14 -18.76
N ILE A 176 -5.96 -29.85 -17.72
CA ILE A 176 -5.77 -28.48 -17.22
C ILE A 176 -5.08 -27.59 -18.27
N GLN A 177 -4.05 -28.10 -18.94
CA GLN A 177 -3.32 -27.37 -19.99
C GLN A 177 -4.18 -27.03 -21.21
N SER A 178 -5.13 -27.92 -21.56
CA SER A 178 -5.98 -27.78 -22.75
C SER A 178 -7.23 -26.94 -22.51
N ASN A 179 -7.51 -26.58 -21.25
CA ASN A 179 -8.69 -25.81 -20.84
C ASN A 179 -8.25 -24.54 -20.08
N PRO A 180 -7.71 -23.53 -20.78
CA PRO A 180 -7.24 -22.30 -20.14
C PRO A 180 -8.38 -21.58 -19.43
N ASN A 181 -8.15 -21.23 -18.17
CA ASN A 181 -9.11 -20.51 -17.36
C ASN A 181 -8.36 -19.57 -16.43
N GLU A 182 -8.28 -18.30 -16.81
CA GLU A 182 -7.58 -17.29 -16.03
C GLU A 182 -8.50 -16.60 -15.01
N TYR A 183 -7.95 -16.24 -13.86
CA TYR A 183 -8.64 -15.43 -12.86
C TYR A 183 -7.84 -14.17 -12.58
N ILE A 184 -8.52 -13.03 -12.59
CA ILE A 184 -7.93 -11.71 -12.46
C ILE A 184 -7.93 -11.33 -10.99
N LEU A 185 -6.75 -11.13 -10.42
CA LEU A 185 -6.61 -10.57 -9.09
C LEU A 185 -6.66 -9.05 -9.14
N GLY A 186 -6.23 -8.42 -10.23
CA GLY A 186 -6.12 -6.97 -10.29
C GLY A 186 -6.02 -6.38 -11.68
N VAL A 187 -6.42 -5.12 -11.83
CA VAL A 187 -6.34 -4.36 -13.09
C VAL A 187 -5.88 -2.94 -12.81
N LEU A 188 -4.77 -2.54 -13.43
CA LEU A 188 -4.35 -1.16 -13.47
C LEU A 188 -5.34 -0.34 -14.30
N LYS A 189 -6.05 0.58 -13.63
CA LYS A 189 -6.92 1.52 -14.32
C LYS A 189 -6.08 2.57 -15.06
N PRO A 190 -6.42 2.91 -16.31
CA PRO A 190 -5.73 3.97 -17.04
C PRO A 190 -5.82 5.32 -16.30
N ASN A 191 -4.80 6.15 -16.46
CA ASN A 191 -4.72 7.49 -15.87
C ASN A 191 -4.40 8.54 -16.93
N ASN A 192 -4.85 9.76 -16.68
CA ASN A 192 -4.63 10.95 -17.49
C ASN A 192 -3.20 11.53 -17.34
N GLY A 193 -2.23 10.73 -16.88
CA GLY A 193 -0.81 11.10 -16.75
C GLY A 193 -0.44 12.10 -15.65
N LYS A 194 -1.41 12.67 -14.91
CA LYS A 194 -1.15 13.75 -13.93
C LYS A 194 -0.84 13.26 -12.51
N ASN A 195 -1.26 12.05 -12.14
CA ASN A 195 -1.06 11.54 -10.79
C ASN A 195 0.37 11.00 -10.59
N ARG A 196 1.11 11.53 -9.62
CA ARG A 196 2.49 11.12 -9.32
C ARG A 196 2.59 9.75 -8.64
N LEU A 197 1.60 9.35 -7.86
CA LEU A 197 1.50 8.01 -7.26
C LEU A 197 0.91 6.96 -8.21
N TYR A 198 0.79 7.28 -9.49
CA TYR A 198 0.30 6.32 -10.47
C TYR A 198 1.32 5.18 -10.69
N PRO A 199 0.91 3.90 -10.57
CA PRO A 199 1.77 2.76 -10.78
C PRO A 199 2.37 2.71 -12.19
N LYS A 200 3.68 2.49 -12.27
CA LYS A 200 4.45 2.33 -13.52
C LYS A 200 4.98 0.92 -13.72
N LYS A 201 5.33 0.27 -12.63
CA LYS A 201 5.84 -1.10 -12.57
C LYS A 201 5.48 -1.66 -11.20
N PHE A 202 5.24 -2.97 -11.12
CA PHE A 202 5.14 -3.64 -9.84
C PHE A 202 5.62 -5.08 -9.97
N ILE A 203 5.96 -5.71 -8.85
CA ILE A 203 6.15 -7.16 -8.74
C ILE A 203 5.09 -7.73 -7.82
N VAL A 204 4.73 -8.98 -8.06
CA VAL A 204 3.78 -9.73 -7.22
C VAL A 204 4.58 -10.76 -6.45
N CYS A 205 4.35 -10.82 -5.14
CA CYS A 205 4.96 -11.79 -4.24
C CYS A 205 3.86 -12.47 -3.43
N THR A 206 4.15 -13.66 -2.89
CA THR A 206 3.24 -14.41 -2.04
C THR A 206 3.94 -14.82 -0.75
N GLN A 207 3.23 -14.84 0.36
CA GLN A 207 3.84 -15.14 1.65
C GLN A 207 2.89 -15.93 2.53
N PRO A 208 3.36 -16.99 3.24
CA PRO A 208 2.55 -17.61 4.28
C PRO A 208 2.37 -16.66 5.46
N ALA A 209 1.20 -16.72 6.10
CA ALA A 209 0.98 -16.04 7.36
C ALA A 209 1.84 -16.69 8.47
N PRO A 210 2.12 -15.99 9.58
CA PRO A 210 2.79 -16.61 10.73
C PRO A 210 2.05 -17.89 11.15
N SER A 211 2.74 -19.02 11.26
CA SER A 211 2.18 -20.36 11.49
C SER A 211 1.36 -20.97 10.34
N GLY A 212 1.15 -20.27 9.22
CA GLY A 212 0.38 -20.76 8.07
C GLY A 212 0.99 -21.98 7.36
N THR A 213 2.25 -22.30 7.63
CA THR A 213 2.93 -23.52 7.13
C THR A 213 2.78 -24.73 8.07
N LEU A 214 2.29 -24.53 9.30
CA LEU A 214 2.15 -25.57 10.30
C LEU A 214 0.80 -26.27 10.15
N ARG A 215 0.82 -27.57 9.80
CA ARG A 215 -0.39 -28.37 9.48
C ARG A 215 -1.39 -28.49 10.63
N ASP A 216 -0.93 -28.40 11.87
CA ASP A 216 -1.73 -28.49 13.09
C ASP A 216 -2.27 -27.12 13.56
N SER A 217 -1.88 -26.03 12.91
CA SER A 217 -2.35 -24.69 13.24
C SER A 217 -3.76 -24.40 12.71
N LYS A 218 -4.49 -23.52 13.41
CA LYS A 218 -5.82 -23.07 12.96
C LYS A 218 -5.79 -22.26 11.68
N ASN A 219 -4.66 -21.64 11.38
CA ASN A 219 -4.45 -20.76 10.22
C ASN A 219 -3.59 -21.45 9.14
N TYR A 220 -3.54 -22.79 9.14
CA TYR A 220 -2.85 -23.53 8.08
C TYR A 220 -3.37 -23.12 6.71
N GLY A 221 -2.43 -22.82 5.81
CA GLY A 221 -2.69 -22.31 4.47
C GLY A 221 -2.95 -20.81 4.39
N ASP A 222 -3.11 -20.08 5.49
CA ASP A 222 -3.24 -18.62 5.47
C ASP A 222 -1.97 -17.95 4.97
N GLY A 223 -2.14 -16.79 4.34
CA GLY A 223 -1.06 -16.01 3.75
C GLY A 223 -1.57 -14.78 3.06
N ALA A 224 -0.70 -14.17 2.26
CA ALA A 224 -0.97 -12.93 1.58
C ALA A 224 -0.36 -12.87 0.19
N VAL A 225 -1.00 -12.08 -0.67
CA VAL A 225 -0.43 -11.57 -1.92
C VAL A 225 0.07 -10.15 -1.66
N LEU A 226 1.32 -9.87 -2.04
CA LEU A 226 1.96 -8.57 -1.90
C LEU A 226 2.29 -7.98 -3.27
N LEU A 227 2.15 -6.66 -3.40
CA LEU A 227 2.58 -5.90 -4.57
C LEU A 227 3.54 -4.83 -4.13
N PHE A 228 4.73 -4.89 -4.68
CA PHE A 228 5.71 -3.82 -4.53
C PHE A 228 5.66 -2.96 -5.78
N ILE A 229 5.38 -1.68 -5.60
CA ILE A 229 4.90 -0.79 -6.66
C ILE A 229 5.86 0.39 -6.82
N ALA A 230 6.29 0.57 -8.05
CA ALA A 230 7.02 1.73 -8.56
C ALA A 230 6.01 2.67 -9.20
N THR A 231 6.11 3.97 -8.92
CA THR A 231 5.19 5.00 -9.43
C THR A 231 5.92 5.97 -10.37
N ASN A 232 5.32 7.12 -10.68
CA ASN A 232 6.01 8.18 -11.42
C ASN A 232 7.12 8.86 -10.60
N TYR A 233 7.22 8.60 -9.29
CA TYR A 233 8.33 9.08 -8.47
C TYR A 233 9.60 8.25 -8.67
N ASN A 234 9.51 6.92 -8.57
CA ASN A 234 10.63 6.02 -8.81
C ASN A 234 10.24 4.92 -9.81
N ALA A 235 10.30 5.22 -11.11
CA ALA A 235 9.99 4.25 -12.16
C ALA A 235 10.99 3.06 -12.23
N GLY A 236 12.17 3.17 -11.59
CA GLY A 236 13.15 2.09 -11.51
C GLY A 236 12.70 0.91 -10.63
N GLY A 237 11.86 1.20 -9.64
CA GLY A 237 11.44 0.26 -8.61
C GLY A 237 12.48 0.07 -7.50
N GLY A 238 12.24 -0.92 -6.65
CA GLY A 238 13.08 -1.25 -5.50
C GLY A 238 13.72 -2.62 -5.59
N ASN A 239 14.26 -3.07 -4.45
CA ASN A 239 14.88 -4.38 -4.30
C ASN A 239 13.83 -5.48 -4.13
N LEU A 240 14.17 -6.71 -4.53
CA LEU A 240 13.33 -7.87 -4.26
C LEU A 240 13.29 -8.16 -2.74
N PRO A 241 12.13 -8.54 -2.18
CA PRO A 241 12.06 -8.98 -0.81
C PRO A 241 12.80 -10.30 -0.62
N GLY A 242 13.56 -10.40 0.48
CA GLY A 242 14.18 -11.66 0.92
C GLY A 242 13.23 -12.50 1.79
N ASP A 243 13.63 -13.73 2.10
CA ASP A 243 12.82 -14.69 2.87
C ASP A 243 12.43 -14.18 4.28
N ASN A 244 13.16 -13.20 4.83
CA ASN A 244 12.90 -12.60 6.14
C ASN A 244 11.94 -11.39 6.08
N TYR A 245 11.28 -11.14 4.94
CA TYR A 245 10.31 -10.06 4.84
C TYR A 245 9.17 -10.23 5.88
N PRO A 246 8.81 -9.20 6.64
CA PRO A 246 7.79 -9.35 7.68
C PRO A 246 6.40 -9.51 7.09
N TYR A 247 5.53 -10.25 7.79
CA TYR A 247 4.11 -10.29 7.46
C TYR A 247 3.44 -9.01 7.96
N ILE A 248 2.92 -8.19 7.03
CA ILE A 248 2.48 -6.80 7.30
C ILE A 248 0.97 -6.62 7.52
N ILE A 249 0.17 -7.69 7.46
CA ILE A 249 -1.28 -7.62 7.71
C ILE A 249 -1.55 -7.94 9.19
N PRO A 250 -2.16 -7.02 9.96
CA PRO A 250 -2.50 -7.26 11.36
C PRO A 250 -3.57 -8.34 11.55
N GLU A 251 -3.60 -8.94 12.73
CA GLU A 251 -4.72 -9.78 13.16
C GLU A 251 -6.04 -9.01 13.12
N GLY A 252 -7.08 -9.62 12.54
CA GLY A 252 -8.40 -9.01 12.36
C GLY A 252 -8.50 -8.03 11.20
N LYS A 253 -7.47 -7.94 10.35
CA LYS A 253 -7.46 -7.12 9.14
C LYS A 253 -7.25 -7.98 7.89
N SER A 254 -7.78 -7.54 6.76
CA SER A 254 -7.59 -8.22 5.48
C SER A 254 -6.57 -7.55 4.55
N ALA A 255 -6.10 -6.34 4.89
CA ALA A 255 -5.21 -5.57 4.03
C ALA A 255 -4.25 -4.63 4.75
N ALA A 256 -3.14 -4.34 4.08
CA ALA A 256 -2.18 -3.31 4.46
C ALA A 256 -1.70 -2.52 3.24
N LEU A 257 -1.49 -1.22 3.40
CA LEU A 257 -0.85 -0.33 2.42
C LEU A 257 0.31 0.40 3.10
N ILE A 258 1.45 0.43 2.41
CA ILE A 258 2.66 1.11 2.85
C ILE A 258 3.06 2.11 1.78
N ILE A 259 3.34 3.36 2.17
CA ILE A 259 4.06 4.34 1.34
C ILE A 259 5.49 4.41 1.87
N GLY A 260 6.46 4.14 0.99
CA GLY A 260 7.88 4.13 1.33
C GLY A 260 8.34 5.50 1.83
N ASN A 261 9.15 5.51 2.88
CA ASN A 261 9.66 6.73 3.48
C ASN A 261 10.45 7.61 2.49
N ALA A 262 11.21 7.02 1.57
CA ALA A 262 11.96 7.76 0.56
C ALA A 262 11.01 8.54 -0.37
N THR A 263 9.88 7.93 -0.74
CA THR A 263 8.83 8.56 -1.54
C THR A 263 8.09 9.63 -0.74
N LEU A 264 7.75 9.35 0.51
CA LEU A 264 7.06 10.29 1.38
C LEU A 264 7.90 11.54 1.63
N PHE A 265 9.11 11.38 2.16
CA PHE A 265 9.97 12.48 2.55
C PHE A 265 10.71 13.08 1.34
N GLY A 266 11.38 12.24 0.55
CA GLY A 266 12.25 12.67 -0.55
C GLY A 266 11.54 13.11 -1.82
N ASN A 267 10.27 12.72 -2.02
CA ASN A 267 9.52 13.13 -3.20
C ASN A 267 8.27 13.94 -2.87
N ILE A 268 7.35 13.43 -2.05
CA ILE A 268 6.08 14.11 -1.78
C ILE A 268 6.32 15.41 -1.00
N PHE A 269 6.98 15.33 0.15
CA PHE A 269 7.24 16.50 0.98
C PHE A 269 8.29 17.42 0.34
N ALA A 270 9.40 16.88 -0.14
CA ALA A 270 10.44 17.70 -0.75
C ALA A 270 9.93 18.58 -1.90
N GLU A 271 9.10 18.03 -2.81
CA GLU A 271 8.47 18.82 -3.89
C GLU A 271 7.43 19.81 -3.38
N HIS A 272 6.72 19.50 -2.29
CA HIS A 272 5.77 20.43 -1.68
C HIS A 272 6.47 21.69 -1.14
N PHE A 273 7.59 21.52 -0.45
CA PHE A 273 8.33 22.62 0.18
C PHE A 273 9.03 23.55 -0.82
N LYS A 274 9.25 23.15 -2.07
CA LYS A 274 9.73 24.05 -3.14
C LYS A 274 8.81 25.24 -3.41
N LYS A 275 7.56 25.20 -2.96
CA LYS A 275 6.61 26.32 -3.05
C LYS A 275 6.87 27.42 -2.02
N TYR A 276 7.59 27.10 -0.94
CA TYR A 276 7.77 27.96 0.23
C TYR A 276 9.23 28.34 0.49
N ILE A 277 10.16 27.54 0.00
CA ILE A 277 11.61 27.75 0.12
C ILE A 277 12.14 28.10 -1.28
N ASP A 278 12.60 29.33 -1.43
CA ASP A 278 13.24 29.81 -2.65
C ASP A 278 14.60 29.13 -2.81
N ASP A 279 14.96 28.78 -4.05
CA ASP A 279 16.20 28.06 -4.38
C ASP A 279 16.43 26.79 -3.54
N ALA A 280 15.33 26.11 -3.17
CA ALA A 280 15.36 24.91 -2.34
C ALA A 280 16.29 23.84 -2.91
N ALA A 281 17.28 23.47 -2.09
CA ALA A 281 18.13 22.31 -2.32
C ALA A 281 17.99 21.36 -1.13
N PHE A 282 17.89 20.06 -1.41
CA PHE A 282 17.67 19.05 -0.38
C PHE A 282 18.29 17.71 -0.75
N THR A 283 18.45 16.87 0.27
CA THR A 283 18.87 15.48 0.17
C THR A 283 18.07 14.63 1.15
N THR A 284 18.13 13.32 0.99
CA THR A 284 17.61 12.35 1.96
C THR A 284 18.79 11.71 2.68
N ILE A 285 18.76 11.71 4.01
CA ILE A 285 19.76 11.05 4.86
C ILE A 285 19.15 9.85 5.60
N ASN A 286 19.94 8.80 5.79
CA ASN A 286 19.55 7.58 6.49
C ASN A 286 20.76 6.97 7.22
N SER A 287 20.50 6.19 8.28
CA SER A 287 21.54 5.57 9.11
C SER A 287 22.08 4.24 8.57
N GLY A 288 21.51 3.73 7.47
CA GLY A 288 21.85 2.42 6.90
C GLY A 288 20.83 1.96 5.85
N GLN A 289 21.05 0.75 5.29
CA GLN A 289 20.07 0.12 4.41
C GLN A 289 18.76 -0.09 5.17
N ASN A 290 17.63 0.23 4.51
CA ASN A 290 16.29 0.13 5.07
C ASN A 290 16.09 0.90 6.39
N SER A 291 16.91 1.89 6.75
CA SER A 291 16.62 2.79 7.87
C SER A 291 15.63 3.89 7.44
N PRO A 292 14.91 4.55 8.37
CA PRO A 292 14.03 5.65 8.03
C PRO A 292 14.82 6.76 7.36
N VAL A 293 14.19 7.38 6.38
CA VAL A 293 14.73 8.53 5.68
C VAL A 293 14.32 9.80 6.40
N THR A 294 15.29 10.69 6.58
CA THR A 294 15.06 12.10 6.93
C THR A 294 15.29 12.94 5.70
N LEU A 295 14.31 13.78 5.34
CA LEU A 295 14.55 14.85 4.37
C LEU A 295 15.35 15.95 5.07
N GLN A 296 16.47 16.36 4.48
CA GLN A 296 17.29 17.46 4.96
C GLN A 296 17.50 18.48 3.84
N PHE A 297 17.21 19.74 4.14
CA PHE A 297 17.53 20.85 3.24
C PHE A 297 19.02 21.18 3.32
N THR A 298 19.66 21.32 2.17
CA THR A 298 21.08 21.70 2.03
C THR A 298 21.25 23.14 1.56
N GLY A 299 20.15 23.79 1.18
CA GLY A 299 20.12 25.17 0.73
C GLY A 299 18.70 25.68 0.56
N GLY A 300 18.60 26.91 0.07
CA GLY A 300 17.35 27.65 -0.06
C GLY A 300 17.04 28.54 1.14
N TYR A 301 16.12 29.46 0.94
CA TYR A 301 15.79 30.49 1.92
C TYR A 301 14.34 30.95 1.80
N THR A 302 13.84 31.65 2.82
CA THR A 302 12.60 32.42 2.74
C THR A 302 12.91 33.88 3.08
N PRO A 303 12.61 34.84 2.18
CA PRO A 303 12.88 36.25 2.44
C PRO A 303 11.84 36.85 3.41
N THR A 304 12.18 37.96 4.03
CA THR A 304 11.25 38.91 4.65
C THR A 304 10.36 39.55 3.58
N ASN A 305 9.29 40.24 4.00
CA ASN A 305 8.34 40.83 3.04
C ASN A 305 8.84 42.15 2.46
N GLU A 306 9.79 42.79 3.13
CA GLU A 306 10.35 44.08 2.79
C GLU A 306 11.80 44.16 3.27
N ILE A 307 12.53 45.16 2.79
CA ILE A 307 13.85 45.49 3.34
C ILE A 307 13.66 45.86 4.81
N ILE A 308 14.50 45.29 5.68
CA ILE A 308 14.46 45.62 7.10
C ILE A 308 15.30 46.86 7.30
N ASP A 309 14.65 48.01 7.41
CA ASP A 309 15.29 49.28 7.65
C ASP A 309 14.69 50.03 8.85
N GLY A 310 15.39 51.10 9.24
CA GLY A 310 14.94 52.02 10.26
C GLY A 310 16.02 53.00 10.66
N SER A 311 15.69 53.83 11.64
CA SER A 311 16.62 54.76 12.25
C SER A 311 16.39 54.85 13.74
N VAL A 312 17.46 54.91 14.51
CA VAL A 312 17.40 55.21 15.94
C VAL A 312 18.22 56.46 16.22
N THR A 313 17.61 57.41 16.91
CA THR A 313 18.27 58.63 17.39
C THR A 313 18.45 58.52 18.89
N PHE A 314 19.69 58.71 19.35
CA PHE A 314 20.02 58.78 20.77
C PHE A 314 20.95 59.95 21.01
N LEU A 315 20.51 60.88 21.88
CA LEU A 315 21.15 62.18 22.07
C LEU A 315 21.40 62.87 20.71
N ASP A 316 22.62 63.34 20.45
CA ASP A 316 23.00 64.05 19.23
C ASP A 316 23.47 63.10 18.11
N SER A 317 23.14 61.81 18.20
CA SER A 317 23.50 60.81 17.20
C SER A 317 22.30 60.12 16.59
N THR A 318 22.34 59.88 15.28
CA THR A 318 21.35 59.10 14.54
C THR A 318 22.04 57.96 13.82
N THR A 319 21.58 56.75 14.07
CA THR A 319 21.99 55.57 13.32
C THR A 319 20.86 55.15 12.39
N ARG A 320 21.14 54.98 11.11
CA ARG A 320 20.22 54.40 10.11
C ARG A 320 20.73 53.02 9.76
N TYR A 321 19.83 52.05 9.53
CA TYR A 321 20.21 50.69 9.18
C TYR A 321 19.34 50.13 8.07
N LYS A 322 19.87 49.17 7.31
CA LYS A 322 19.18 48.39 6.28
C LYS A 322 19.72 46.96 6.23
N SER A 323 18.86 45.97 6.00
CA SER A 323 19.29 44.62 5.66
C SER A 323 20.06 44.62 4.32
N CYS A 324 21.14 43.85 4.25
CA CYS A 324 21.98 43.80 3.06
C CYS A 324 22.61 42.41 2.85
N ASP A 325 23.25 42.24 1.72
CA ASP A 325 24.06 41.06 1.41
C ASP A 325 25.47 41.13 2.03
N GLU A 326 26.27 40.10 1.79
CA GLU A 326 27.66 40.05 2.24
C GLU A 326 28.53 41.19 1.65
N LYS A 327 28.13 41.81 0.53
CA LYS A 327 28.85 42.93 -0.09
C LYS A 327 28.35 44.29 0.41
N GLY A 328 27.29 44.33 1.21
CA GLY A 328 26.66 45.55 1.69
C GLY A 328 25.55 46.09 0.78
N GLU A 329 25.20 45.38 -0.29
CA GLU A 329 24.13 45.75 -1.20
C GLU A 329 22.76 45.53 -0.52
N VAL A 330 21.91 46.55 -0.55
CA VAL A 330 20.62 46.53 0.15
C VAL A 330 19.69 45.49 -0.47
N GLN A 331 19.17 44.61 0.36
CA GLN A 331 18.22 43.56 -0.05
C GLN A 331 17.30 43.16 1.10
N VAL A 332 16.26 42.39 0.80
CA VAL A 332 15.42 41.77 1.82
C VAL A 332 16.25 40.80 2.67
N ALA A 333 16.01 40.81 3.98
CA ALA A 333 16.60 39.82 4.86
C ALA A 333 16.00 38.43 4.60
N HIS A 334 16.68 37.34 4.95
CA HIS A 334 16.18 35.99 4.71
C HIS A 334 16.50 35.01 5.84
N LEU A 335 15.68 33.96 5.94
CA LEU A 335 15.92 32.77 6.77
C LEU A 335 16.48 31.65 5.88
N PRO A 336 17.75 31.23 6.05
CA PRO A 336 18.29 30.08 5.34
C PRO A 336 17.72 28.76 5.91
N PHE A 337 17.45 27.79 5.04
CA PHE A 337 16.89 26.48 5.41
C PHE A 337 17.93 25.36 5.52
N ASN A 338 19.22 25.67 5.43
CA ASN A 338 20.28 24.67 5.53
C ASN A 338 20.16 23.89 6.86
N LYS A 339 20.18 22.56 6.77
CA LYS A 339 19.98 21.57 7.83
C LYS A 339 18.56 21.48 8.41
N PHE A 340 17.57 22.21 7.91
CA PHE A 340 16.17 21.97 8.28
C PHE A 340 15.78 20.54 7.91
N THR A 341 15.11 19.82 8.82
CA THR A 341 14.76 18.41 8.63
C THR A 341 13.28 18.14 8.75
N ILE A 342 12.84 17.12 8.01
CA ILE A 342 11.50 16.53 8.07
C ILE A 342 11.66 15.02 8.18
N ALA A 343 11.12 14.42 9.24
CA ALA A 343 11.25 12.98 9.52
C ALA A 343 10.08 12.46 10.34
N ALA A 344 9.88 11.14 10.35
CA ALA A 344 9.01 10.48 11.31
C ALA A 344 9.47 10.78 12.76
N ASP A 345 8.51 10.98 13.67
CA ASP A 345 8.81 11.21 15.09
C ASP A 345 9.19 9.90 15.77
N VAL A 346 10.49 9.66 15.92
CA VAL A 346 11.01 8.44 16.56
C VAL A 346 10.73 8.39 18.07
N GLU A 347 10.43 9.53 18.70
CA GLU A 347 10.08 9.62 20.12
C GLU A 347 8.58 9.39 20.36
N ASP A 348 7.78 9.38 19.30
CA ASP A 348 6.34 9.19 19.37
C ASP A 348 5.98 7.71 19.51
N ASN A 349 5.50 7.37 20.71
CA ASN A 349 5.06 6.02 21.03
C ASN A 349 3.79 5.58 20.29
N GLU A 350 3.05 6.50 19.67
CA GLU A 350 1.92 6.16 18.81
C GLU A 350 2.32 6.09 17.34
N SER A 351 3.51 6.60 17.00
CA SER A 351 4.02 6.70 15.63
C SER A 351 3.02 7.38 14.70
N LYS A 352 2.44 8.50 15.15
CA LYS A 352 1.45 9.31 14.43
C LYS A 352 2.00 10.63 13.92
N HIS A 353 3.19 11.03 14.35
CA HIS A 353 3.71 12.36 14.05
C HIS A 353 4.88 12.35 13.06
N VAL A 354 4.91 13.38 12.22
CA VAL A 354 6.09 13.82 11.45
C VAL A 354 6.62 15.09 12.11
N VAL A 355 7.92 15.15 12.39
CA VAL A 355 8.58 16.32 12.98
C VAL A 355 9.22 17.17 11.89
N LEU A 356 9.03 18.48 11.99
CA LEU A 356 9.69 19.49 11.17
C LEU A 356 10.47 20.42 12.08
N GLN A 357 11.79 20.50 11.92
CA GLN A 357 12.63 21.26 12.84
C GLN A 357 13.98 21.67 12.24
N PHE A 358 14.57 22.72 12.83
CA PHE A 358 16.00 22.98 12.70
C PHE A 358 16.78 22.13 13.72
N PRO A 359 18.08 21.87 13.50
CA PRO A 359 18.93 21.25 14.52
C PRO A 359 18.94 22.07 15.82
N GLU A 360 19.19 21.41 16.96
CA GLU A 360 19.37 22.12 18.22
C GLU A 360 20.49 23.16 18.11
N ASN A 361 20.26 24.35 18.68
CA ASN A 361 21.17 25.49 18.63
C ASN A 361 21.53 25.90 17.18
N HIS A 362 20.64 25.69 16.22
CA HIS A 362 20.86 26.14 14.85
C HIS A 362 20.96 27.66 14.81
N THR A 363 22.05 28.15 14.23
CA THR A 363 22.29 29.57 14.06
C THR A 363 22.71 29.90 12.64
N TYR A 364 22.44 31.14 12.25
CA TYR A 364 22.90 31.73 11.00
C TYR A 364 23.19 33.22 11.22
N ASN A 365 24.02 33.79 10.35
CA ASN A 365 24.33 35.22 10.40
C ASN A 365 23.54 35.97 9.32
N HIS A 366 23.15 37.21 9.63
CA HIS A 366 22.62 38.14 8.64
C HIS A 366 23.28 39.51 8.82
N ARG A 367 23.55 40.18 7.70
CA ARG A 367 24.29 41.44 7.65
C ARG A 367 23.34 42.63 7.53
N PHE A 368 23.65 43.68 8.27
CA PHE A 368 23.02 44.98 8.14
C PHE A 368 24.07 46.03 7.78
N SER A 369 23.73 46.90 6.83
CA SER A 369 24.45 48.15 6.64
C SER A 369 23.90 49.17 7.61
N ALA A 370 24.80 49.98 8.17
CA ALA A 370 24.44 51.03 9.10
C ALA A 370 25.26 52.28 8.83
N SER A 371 24.62 53.45 8.86
CA SER A 371 25.29 54.75 8.86
C SER A 371 25.05 55.43 10.19
N TRP A 372 26.09 55.99 10.79
CA TRP A 372 26.03 56.74 12.04
C TRP A 372 26.41 58.18 11.79
N ASP A 373 25.48 59.08 12.09
CA ASP A 373 25.66 60.52 12.04
C ASP A 373 25.69 61.05 13.48
N TYR A 374 26.70 61.83 13.84
CA TYR A 374 26.79 62.50 15.14
C TYR A 374 27.16 63.96 14.99
N TYR A 375 26.44 64.83 15.68
CA TYR A 375 26.77 66.25 15.75
C TYR A 375 27.52 66.56 17.06
N GLY A 376 28.84 66.75 16.95
CA GLY A 376 29.71 67.03 18.09
C GLY A 376 30.29 68.45 18.09
N PRO A 377 31.12 68.78 19.09
CA PRO A 377 31.78 70.08 19.19
C PRO A 377 32.67 70.43 17.98
N ALA A 378 33.09 69.44 17.21
CA ALA A 378 33.91 69.58 16.00
C ALA A 378 33.10 69.54 14.68
N GLY A 379 31.76 69.53 14.75
CA GLY A 379 30.87 69.42 13.60
C GLY A 379 30.29 68.01 13.40
N TRP A 380 29.78 67.76 12.19
CA TRP A 380 29.18 66.48 11.80
C TRP A 380 30.25 65.42 11.57
N ILE A 381 30.06 64.25 12.18
CA ILE A 381 30.82 63.03 11.94
C ILE A 381 29.86 62.02 11.29
N HIS A 382 30.29 61.43 10.17
CA HIS A 382 29.56 60.39 9.45
C HIS A 382 30.44 59.15 9.34
N GLN A 383 29.87 57.97 9.61
CA GLN A 383 30.58 56.71 9.48
C GLN A 383 29.64 55.58 9.05
N ASP A 384 30.07 54.79 8.07
CA ASP A 384 29.36 53.61 7.60
C ASP A 384 29.97 52.33 8.18
N TYR A 385 29.10 51.35 8.43
CA TYR A 385 29.43 50.07 9.01
C TYR A 385 28.66 48.95 8.33
N LEU A 386 29.27 47.77 8.31
CA LEU A 386 28.61 46.50 8.04
C LEU A 386 28.67 45.69 9.33
N ASN A 387 27.50 45.29 9.84
CA ASN A 387 27.40 44.56 11.09
C ASN A 387 26.74 43.21 10.84
N ASP A 388 27.40 42.15 11.29
CA ASP A 388 26.84 40.79 11.28
C ASP A 388 26.14 40.50 12.60
N TYR A 389 24.89 40.03 12.50
CA TYR A 389 24.10 39.60 13.65
C TYR A 389 23.82 38.11 13.55
N THR A 390 23.96 37.40 14.67
CA THR A 390 23.65 35.97 14.73
C THR A 390 22.22 35.74 15.20
N PHE A 391 21.49 34.98 14.40
CA PHE A 391 20.12 34.56 14.68
C PHE A 391 20.09 33.07 15.04
N SER A 392 19.24 32.68 15.98
CA SER A 392 18.86 31.30 16.28
C SER A 392 17.48 30.96 15.70
N CYS A 393 17.30 29.69 15.36
CA CYS A 393 16.01 29.11 15.01
C CYS A 393 15.66 28.04 16.04
N ASP A 394 14.67 28.32 16.90
CA ASP A 394 14.30 27.46 18.02
C ASP A 394 12.87 26.92 17.87
N GLY A 395 12.65 25.69 18.33
CA GLY A 395 11.35 25.03 18.34
C GLY A 395 11.20 23.96 17.26
N LYS A 396 10.05 23.26 17.30
CA LYS A 396 9.68 22.21 16.35
C LYS A 396 8.19 22.22 16.09
N CYS A 397 7.82 21.73 14.92
CA CYS A 397 6.43 21.46 14.54
C CYS A 397 6.23 19.96 14.45
N LYS A 398 5.06 19.49 14.89
CA LYS A 398 4.63 18.09 14.77
C LYS A 398 3.36 18.03 13.93
N ALA A 399 3.41 17.27 12.84
CA ALA A 399 2.28 17.02 11.96
C ALA A 399 1.70 15.64 12.27
N GLU A 400 0.52 15.59 12.86
CA GLU A 400 -0.20 14.35 13.15
C GLU A 400 -0.88 13.82 11.89
N VAL A 401 -0.71 12.53 11.60
CA VAL A 401 -1.30 11.87 10.44
C VAL A 401 -2.69 11.29 10.73
N SER A 402 -3.62 11.51 9.81
CA SER A 402 -5.01 11.05 9.91
C SER A 402 -5.59 10.64 8.55
N LEU A 403 -6.73 9.95 8.57
CA LEU A 403 -7.49 9.55 7.40
C LEU A 403 -8.75 10.41 7.25
N LYS A 404 -8.93 10.98 6.07
CA LYS A 404 -10.18 11.61 5.59
C LYS A 404 -11.00 10.59 4.80
N GLU A 405 -12.20 11.01 4.35
CA GLU A 405 -13.03 10.24 3.43
C GLU A 405 -12.24 9.75 2.20
N ASN A 406 -12.63 8.59 1.66
CA ASN A 406 -11.97 7.93 0.52
C ASN A 406 -10.48 7.63 0.75
N ASN A 407 -10.07 7.37 1.99
CA ASN A 407 -8.68 7.05 2.37
C ASN A 407 -7.66 8.12 1.97
N ILE A 408 -8.08 9.39 1.90
CA ILE A 408 -7.15 10.50 1.70
C ILE A 408 -6.36 10.68 2.99
N ILE A 409 -5.04 10.61 2.90
CA ILE A 409 -4.16 10.82 4.04
C ILE A 409 -3.97 12.31 4.21
N SER A 410 -4.13 12.80 5.44
CA SER A 410 -3.99 14.20 5.77
C SER A 410 -3.14 14.41 7.01
N PHE A 411 -2.66 15.64 7.16
CA PHE A 411 -1.77 16.04 8.24
C PHE A 411 -2.31 17.28 8.94
N SER A 412 -2.35 17.25 10.27
CA SER A 412 -2.67 18.41 11.11
C SER A 412 -1.45 18.81 11.91
N THR A 413 -0.94 20.02 11.66
CA THR A 413 0.32 20.47 12.25
C THR A 413 0.10 21.37 13.45
N VAL A 414 0.85 21.09 14.53
CA VAL A 414 0.92 21.89 15.74
C VAL A 414 2.37 22.25 16.06
N GLY A 415 2.57 23.32 16.82
CA GLY A 415 3.90 23.82 17.17
C GLY A 415 4.27 25.08 16.41
N LYS A 416 5.49 25.57 16.65
CA LYS A 416 6.00 26.78 16.01
C LYS A 416 7.52 26.78 16.00
N ILE A 417 8.09 27.50 15.03
CA ILE A 417 9.52 27.82 14.98
C ILE A 417 9.67 29.31 15.24
N THR A 418 10.57 29.68 16.15
CA THR A 418 10.85 31.07 16.52
C THR A 418 12.25 31.44 16.05
N VAL A 419 12.36 32.55 15.33
CA VAL A 419 13.64 33.17 14.98
C VAL A 419 13.95 34.22 16.05
N LYS A 420 15.19 34.26 16.55
CA LYS A 420 15.64 35.25 17.53
C LYS A 420 17.05 35.71 17.23
N CYS A 421 17.37 36.96 17.50
CA CYS A 421 18.77 37.41 17.53
C CYS A 421 19.40 37.03 18.87
N ILE A 422 20.58 36.38 18.86
CA ILE A 422 21.23 35.85 20.08
C ILE A 422 22.61 36.43 20.36
N LYS A 423 23.24 37.07 19.37
CA LYS A 423 24.56 37.69 19.55
C LYS A 423 24.66 38.97 18.74
N SER A 424 25.15 40.00 19.40
CA SER A 424 25.55 41.25 18.82
C SER A 424 26.92 41.64 19.36
N GLU A 425 27.92 41.77 18.47
CA GLU A 425 29.27 42.16 18.87
C GLU A 425 29.51 43.67 18.68
N HIS A 426 28.58 44.56 19.02
CA HIS A 426 28.82 46.00 18.88
C HIS A 426 28.21 46.86 20.02
N SER A 427 29.01 47.12 21.05
CA SER A 427 28.60 47.89 22.24
C SER A 427 28.14 49.33 21.99
N ARG A 428 28.41 49.92 20.82
CA ARG A 428 28.01 51.29 20.43
C ARG A 428 26.75 51.35 19.56
N LEU A 429 26.23 50.21 19.09
CA LEU A 429 25.10 50.11 18.15
C LEU A 429 23.94 49.26 18.69
N SER A 430 23.85 49.13 20.02
CA SER A 430 22.83 48.35 20.76
C SER A 430 21.37 48.71 20.47
N LEU A 431 21.14 49.83 19.79
CA LEU A 431 19.82 50.30 19.39
C LEU A 431 19.34 49.71 18.04
N ILE A 432 20.27 49.38 17.11
CA ILE A 432 19.94 48.55 15.94
C ILE A 432 19.51 47.15 16.41
N GLU A 433 20.17 46.65 17.45
CA GLU A 433 19.98 45.31 18.03
C GLU A 433 18.62 45.09 18.69
N SER A 434 17.87 46.15 19.00
CA SER A 434 16.52 46.04 19.54
C SER A 434 15.44 46.27 18.48
N ASN A 435 15.62 47.21 17.54
CA ASN A 435 14.55 47.52 16.58
C ASN A 435 14.66 46.74 15.26
N GLY A 436 15.85 46.67 14.65
CA GLY A 436 16.01 46.08 13.32
C GLY A 436 16.02 44.55 13.34
N THR A 437 16.83 43.97 14.21
CA THR A 437 16.95 42.52 14.40
C THR A 437 15.65 41.92 14.95
N GLU A 438 14.94 42.61 15.85
CA GLU A 438 13.63 42.19 16.34
C GLU A 438 12.56 42.28 15.24
N LYS A 439 12.55 43.38 14.45
CA LYS A 439 11.66 43.49 13.28
C LYS A 439 11.88 42.34 12.30
N MET A 440 13.13 42.01 11.98
CA MET A 440 13.48 40.87 11.13
C MET A 440 13.02 39.54 11.75
N ALA A 441 13.38 39.28 13.00
CA ALA A 441 13.05 38.05 13.72
C ALA A 441 11.54 37.81 13.81
N ASN A 442 10.78 38.87 14.12
CA ASN A 442 9.32 38.83 14.19
C ASN A 442 8.70 38.59 12.81
N GLN A 443 9.17 39.27 11.76
CA GLN A 443 8.67 39.04 10.39
C GLN A 443 8.94 37.61 9.92
N LEU A 444 10.15 37.09 10.13
CA LEU A 444 10.49 35.72 9.73
C LEU A 444 9.70 34.70 10.53
N THR A 445 9.59 34.87 11.86
CA THR A 445 8.77 34.03 12.75
C THR A 445 7.30 34.04 12.33
N ASP A 446 6.74 35.20 12.02
CA ASP A 446 5.36 35.28 11.57
C ASP A 446 5.17 34.62 10.20
N LYS A 447 6.10 34.84 9.28
CA LYS A 447 6.03 34.28 7.92
C LYS A 447 6.04 32.76 7.95
N ILE A 448 7.00 32.15 8.66
CA ILE A 448 7.08 30.70 8.76
C ILE A 448 5.88 30.07 9.50
N ASN A 449 5.31 30.72 10.52
CA ASN A 449 4.20 30.14 11.28
C ASN A 449 2.80 30.43 10.72
N LYS A 450 2.61 31.46 9.89
CA LYS A 450 1.27 31.89 9.40
C LYS A 450 1.00 31.62 7.93
N THR A 451 2.01 31.27 7.12
CA THR A 451 1.85 31.09 5.65
C THR A 451 1.41 29.69 5.22
N GLY A 452 0.98 28.84 6.15
CA GLY A 452 0.74 27.42 5.88
C GLY A 452 2.02 26.66 5.53
N PHE A 453 3.20 27.21 5.83
CA PHE A 453 4.51 26.59 5.56
C PHE A 453 4.58 25.15 6.10
N PHE A 454 4.00 24.91 7.28
CA PHE A 454 4.00 23.61 7.92
C PHE A 454 2.80 22.72 7.57
N GLU A 455 1.93 23.13 6.65
CA GLU A 455 0.81 22.32 6.18
C GLU A 455 1.30 21.30 5.15
N LEU A 456 1.45 20.04 5.56
CA LEU A 456 1.85 18.97 4.66
C LEU A 456 0.72 18.65 3.65
N PRO A 457 1.05 18.22 2.42
CA PRO A 457 0.04 17.95 1.40
C PRO A 457 -0.80 16.72 1.74
N ASP A 458 -2.09 16.78 1.41
CA ASP A 458 -2.95 15.59 1.37
C ASP A 458 -2.41 14.58 0.33
N ILE A 459 -2.45 13.29 0.67
CA ILE A 459 -1.95 12.21 -0.20
C ILE A 459 -3.13 11.32 -0.62
N ASN A 460 -3.39 11.29 -1.92
CA ASN A 460 -4.41 10.44 -2.52
C ASN A 460 -3.81 9.11 -3.00
N THR A 461 -4.25 8.01 -2.41
CA THR A 461 -3.73 6.65 -2.65
C THR A 461 -4.62 5.81 -3.58
N PHE A 462 -5.66 6.38 -4.17
CA PHE A 462 -6.65 5.69 -5.01
C PHE A 462 -6.03 4.74 -6.06
N TYR A 463 -5.05 5.22 -6.85
CA TYR A 463 -4.46 4.40 -7.92
C TYR A 463 -3.60 3.23 -7.43
N ILE A 464 -3.05 3.34 -6.23
CA ILE A 464 -2.26 2.27 -5.59
C ILE A 464 -3.20 1.23 -4.98
N GLN A 465 -4.35 1.66 -4.44
CA GLN A 465 -5.37 0.77 -3.90
C GLN A 465 -6.05 -0.07 -4.99
N HIS A 466 -6.32 0.53 -6.15
CA HIS A 466 -7.08 -0.13 -7.22
C HIS A 466 -6.25 -1.05 -8.14
N ILE A 467 -4.99 -1.34 -7.83
CA ILE A 467 -4.21 -2.29 -8.63
C ILE A 467 -4.78 -3.71 -8.50
N LEU A 468 -5.29 -4.07 -7.32
CA LEU A 468 -5.62 -5.45 -6.96
C LEU A 468 -7.10 -5.77 -6.79
N PHE A 469 -7.99 -5.05 -7.47
CA PHE A 469 -9.40 -5.45 -7.59
C PHE A 469 -9.96 -5.03 -8.94
N PRO A 470 -10.27 -5.96 -9.85
CA PRO A 470 -10.97 -5.63 -11.10
C PRO A 470 -12.39 -5.12 -10.83
N ASN A 471 -12.98 -5.58 -9.73
CA ASN A 471 -14.36 -5.35 -9.36
C ASN A 471 -14.50 -4.11 -8.47
N SER A 472 -15.73 -3.83 -8.08
CA SER A 472 -16.06 -2.72 -7.22
C SER A 472 -15.79 -3.04 -5.75
N GLU A 473 -14.62 -3.56 -5.43
CA GLU A 473 -14.18 -3.67 -4.05
C GLU A 473 -13.38 -2.42 -3.70
N VAL A 474 -13.63 -1.86 -2.52
CA VAL A 474 -12.90 -0.69 -2.02
C VAL A 474 -12.17 -1.10 -0.76
N LEU A 475 -10.89 -0.77 -0.72
CA LEU A 475 -10.11 -0.81 0.50
C LEU A 475 -10.64 0.25 1.44
N GLU A 476 -10.93 -0.10 2.69
CA GLU A 476 -11.32 0.85 3.73
C GLU A 476 -10.29 0.75 4.85
N PHE A 477 -9.49 1.81 5.01
CA PHE A 477 -8.49 1.90 6.07
C PHE A 477 -9.09 2.59 7.28
N ASP A 478 -8.89 2.01 8.47
CA ASP A 478 -9.33 2.58 9.74
C ASP A 478 -8.16 2.84 10.70
N GLN A 479 -6.95 2.41 10.33
CA GLN A 479 -5.73 2.67 11.08
C GLN A 479 -4.64 3.22 10.16
N ILE A 480 -3.85 4.15 10.70
CA ILE A 480 -2.74 4.81 10.01
C ILE A 480 -1.61 5.09 10.99
N ALA A 481 -0.36 4.97 10.57
CA ALA A 481 0.81 5.34 11.37
C ALA A 481 2.01 5.67 10.46
N VAL A 482 3.00 6.36 10.99
CA VAL A 482 4.26 6.74 10.33
C VAL A 482 5.47 6.39 11.22
N PRO A 483 5.73 5.09 11.52
CA PRO A 483 6.91 4.66 12.29
C PRO A 483 8.24 4.84 11.54
N GLY A 484 8.16 5.07 10.24
CA GLY A 484 9.29 5.30 9.33
C GLY A 484 8.72 5.36 7.93
N ASP A 485 8.28 4.21 7.41
CA ASP A 485 7.31 4.16 6.33
C ASP A 485 5.92 4.60 6.86
N LEU A 486 5.08 5.13 5.97
CA LEU A 486 3.68 5.43 6.29
C LEU A 486 2.85 4.19 6.02
N VAL A 487 2.13 3.70 7.03
CA VAL A 487 1.37 2.45 6.98
C VAL A 487 -0.10 2.70 7.23
N LEU A 488 -0.93 1.95 6.51
CA LEU A 488 -2.38 1.93 6.66
C LEU A 488 -2.84 0.48 6.79
N PHE A 489 -3.73 0.22 7.75
CA PHE A 489 -4.36 -1.09 7.92
C PHE A 489 -5.87 -0.96 7.82
N GLY A 490 -6.48 -1.99 7.25
CA GLY A 490 -7.88 -1.92 6.89
C GLY A 490 -8.44 -3.25 6.42
N ASP A 491 -9.67 -3.15 5.95
CA ASP A 491 -10.46 -4.27 5.48
C ASP A 491 -10.95 -3.96 4.07
N ILE A 492 -11.27 -5.01 3.31
CA ILE A 492 -11.83 -4.81 1.97
C ILE A 492 -13.31 -5.11 1.97
N SER A 493 -14.06 -4.03 1.99
CA SER A 493 -15.50 -4.03 1.87
C SER A 493 -15.90 -4.18 0.40
N PRO A 494 -16.80 -5.12 0.05
CA PRO A 494 -17.46 -5.08 -1.24
C PRO A 494 -18.24 -3.78 -1.33
N THR A 495 -18.06 -2.97 -2.38
CA THR A 495 -18.90 -1.77 -2.52
C THR A 495 -20.35 -2.15 -2.77
N LEU A 496 -21.22 -1.14 -2.70
CA LEU A 496 -22.63 -1.21 -3.06
C LEU A 496 -22.91 -1.86 -4.44
N THR A 497 -21.94 -1.97 -5.35
CA THR A 497 -22.11 -2.60 -6.67
C THR A 497 -21.59 -4.05 -6.74
N GLY A 498 -20.75 -4.50 -5.81
CA GLY A 498 -20.32 -5.90 -5.70
C GLY A 498 -21.49 -6.81 -5.27
N LEU A 499 -21.43 -8.10 -5.59
CA LEU A 499 -22.42 -9.09 -5.20
C LEU A 499 -21.71 -10.19 -4.41
N LYS A 500 -21.93 -10.25 -3.10
CA LYS A 500 -21.41 -11.32 -2.25
C LYS A 500 -22.53 -12.28 -1.89
N VAL A 501 -22.39 -13.57 -2.18
CA VAL A 501 -23.33 -14.61 -1.75
C VAL A 501 -22.91 -15.16 -0.38
N GLU A 502 -23.84 -15.24 0.57
CA GLU A 502 -23.60 -15.77 1.91
C GLU A 502 -24.64 -16.84 2.31
N PRO A 503 -24.22 -17.98 2.90
CA PRO A 503 -22.83 -18.41 3.10
C PRO A 503 -22.12 -18.72 1.77
N ALA A 504 -20.80 -18.55 1.73
CA ALA A 504 -19.99 -18.79 0.52
C ALA A 504 -19.88 -20.29 0.16
N GLU A 505 -19.75 -21.15 1.18
CA GLU A 505 -19.74 -22.61 1.06
C GLU A 505 -20.42 -23.19 2.30
N ILE A 506 -21.15 -24.30 2.14
CA ILE A 506 -21.78 -25.01 3.25
C ILE A 506 -21.96 -26.49 2.90
N LEU A 507 -21.70 -27.36 3.88
CA LEU A 507 -22.01 -28.77 3.80
C LEU A 507 -23.41 -29.02 4.38
N LEU A 508 -24.32 -29.55 3.56
CA LEU A 508 -25.69 -29.84 3.95
C LEU A 508 -25.98 -31.34 3.86
N SER A 509 -26.61 -31.87 4.90
CA SER A 509 -27.18 -33.23 4.83
C SER A 509 -28.38 -33.26 3.89
N ALA A 510 -28.68 -34.45 3.37
CA ALA A 510 -29.84 -34.68 2.51
C ALA A 510 -31.14 -34.11 3.10
N ASN A 511 -32.02 -33.58 2.24
CA ASN A 511 -33.29 -32.92 2.59
C ASN A 511 -33.19 -31.68 3.49
N LYS A 512 -32.00 -31.19 3.84
CA LYS A 512 -31.86 -29.93 4.59
C LYS A 512 -31.96 -28.73 3.66
N THR A 513 -32.36 -27.60 4.22
CA THR A 513 -32.47 -26.33 3.52
C THR A 513 -31.41 -25.35 3.98
N GLN A 514 -31.04 -24.44 3.10
CA GLN A 514 -30.15 -23.32 3.40
C GLN A 514 -30.63 -22.07 2.70
N GLN A 515 -30.73 -20.98 3.46
CA GLN A 515 -30.99 -19.67 2.90
C GLN A 515 -29.69 -19.04 2.41
N PHE A 516 -29.60 -18.74 1.12
CA PHE A 516 -28.54 -17.90 0.57
C PHE A 516 -29.02 -16.46 0.47
N THR A 517 -28.16 -15.52 0.79
CA THR A 517 -28.43 -14.09 0.72
C THR A 517 -27.35 -13.39 -0.09
N VAL A 518 -27.67 -12.19 -0.55
CA VAL A 518 -26.73 -11.34 -1.30
C VAL A 518 -26.48 -10.07 -0.53
N THR A 519 -25.21 -9.71 -0.35
CA THR A 519 -24.77 -8.47 0.32
C THR A 519 -24.01 -7.58 -0.68
N PRO A 520 -24.40 -6.29 -0.83
CA PRO A 520 -25.62 -5.67 -0.30
C PRO A 520 -26.90 -6.25 -0.91
N ALA A 521 -28.02 -6.14 -0.19
CA ALA A 521 -29.31 -6.66 -0.65
C ALA A 521 -29.69 -6.11 -2.03
N LYS A 522 -29.87 -7.02 -3.00
CA LYS A 522 -30.20 -6.72 -4.40
C LYS A 522 -31.21 -7.72 -4.94
N ASN A 523 -31.96 -7.29 -5.95
CA ASN A 523 -32.81 -8.20 -6.73
C ASN A 523 -31.93 -9.05 -7.65
N VAL A 524 -31.90 -10.36 -7.41
CA VAL A 524 -31.07 -11.32 -8.14
C VAL A 524 -31.91 -12.48 -8.63
N LYS A 525 -31.42 -13.18 -9.66
CA LYS A 525 -32.00 -14.46 -10.10
C LYS A 525 -31.17 -15.59 -9.50
N TRP A 526 -31.84 -16.51 -8.80
CA TRP A 526 -31.23 -17.69 -8.21
C TRP A 526 -31.34 -18.89 -9.17
N SER A 527 -30.28 -19.66 -9.28
CA SER A 527 -30.20 -20.90 -10.05
C SER A 527 -29.21 -21.86 -9.40
N ILE A 528 -29.37 -23.16 -9.64
CA ILE A 528 -28.41 -24.19 -9.20
C ILE A 528 -27.66 -24.71 -10.43
N SER A 529 -26.36 -24.94 -10.26
CA SER A 529 -25.54 -25.65 -11.23
C SER A 529 -24.59 -26.58 -10.47
N PRO A 530 -24.57 -27.89 -10.79
CA PRO A 530 -25.44 -28.62 -11.73
C PRO A 530 -26.93 -28.65 -11.32
N VAL A 531 -27.84 -28.67 -12.30
CA VAL A 531 -29.30 -28.53 -12.08
C VAL A 531 -29.95 -29.72 -11.36
N ASP A 532 -29.28 -30.86 -11.30
CA ASP A 532 -29.76 -32.12 -10.70
C ASP A 532 -29.44 -32.24 -9.19
N LEU A 533 -28.75 -31.25 -8.61
CA LEU A 533 -28.34 -31.25 -7.20
C LEU A 533 -29.30 -30.46 -6.29
N GLY A 534 -30.60 -30.68 -6.43
CA GLY A 534 -31.64 -30.09 -5.55
C GLY A 534 -32.46 -28.97 -6.21
N SER A 535 -33.05 -28.09 -5.41
CA SER A 535 -33.90 -26.98 -5.89
C SER A 535 -33.67 -25.69 -5.10
N ILE A 536 -33.70 -24.52 -5.77
CA ILE A 536 -33.57 -23.20 -5.13
C ILE A 536 -34.78 -22.34 -5.44
N SER A 537 -35.32 -21.66 -4.43
CA SER A 537 -36.44 -20.72 -4.61
C SER A 537 -35.98 -19.39 -5.22
N THR A 538 -36.93 -18.58 -5.68
CA THR A 538 -36.68 -17.19 -6.10
C THR A 538 -36.20 -16.27 -4.96
N SER A 539 -36.39 -16.69 -3.71
CA SER A 539 -35.88 -15.99 -2.52
C SER A 539 -34.49 -16.48 -2.09
N GLY A 540 -33.87 -17.44 -2.79
CA GLY A 540 -32.56 -17.98 -2.44
C GLY A 540 -32.57 -19.12 -1.41
N LEU A 541 -33.74 -19.73 -1.13
CA LEU A 541 -33.81 -20.89 -0.25
C LEU A 541 -33.48 -22.16 -1.04
N TYR A 542 -32.29 -22.70 -0.82
CA TYR A 542 -31.85 -23.98 -1.37
C TYR A 542 -32.39 -25.15 -0.56
N THR A 543 -32.76 -26.23 -1.23
CA THR A 543 -33.16 -27.51 -0.65
C THR A 543 -32.28 -28.62 -1.24
N ALA A 544 -31.55 -29.31 -0.35
CA ALA A 544 -30.67 -30.42 -0.71
C ALA A 544 -31.47 -31.61 -1.25
N PRO A 545 -30.91 -32.39 -2.20
CA PRO A 545 -31.57 -33.57 -2.73
C PRO A 545 -31.82 -34.64 -1.66
N SER A 546 -32.72 -35.57 -1.96
CA SER A 546 -33.06 -36.68 -1.08
C SER A 546 -31.91 -37.69 -0.97
N VAL A 547 -31.93 -38.52 0.09
CA VAL A 547 -30.94 -39.60 0.27
C VAL A 547 -30.95 -40.57 -0.93
N ALA A 548 -32.12 -40.89 -1.47
CA ALA A 548 -32.26 -41.80 -2.61
C ALA A 548 -31.57 -41.29 -3.89
N SER A 549 -31.53 -39.98 -4.09
CA SER A 549 -30.82 -39.33 -5.21
C SER A 549 -29.31 -39.17 -4.99
N ILE A 550 -28.83 -39.30 -3.75
CA ILE A 550 -27.40 -39.19 -3.39
C ILE A 550 -26.74 -40.57 -3.33
N GLY A 551 -27.47 -41.59 -2.90
CA GLY A 551 -26.93 -42.90 -2.50
C GLY A 551 -27.13 -44.05 -3.49
N GLU A 552 -27.34 -43.85 -4.79
CA GLU A 552 -27.16 -44.96 -5.73
C GLU A 552 -25.66 -45.29 -5.84
N SER A 553 -25.10 -45.94 -4.82
CA SER A 553 -24.02 -46.91 -4.99
C SER A 553 -24.72 -48.24 -5.29
N LYS A 554 -25.06 -48.49 -6.56
CA LYS A 554 -25.50 -49.84 -6.93
C LYS A 554 -24.32 -50.79 -6.69
N PRO A 555 -24.51 -51.86 -5.90
CA PRO A 555 -23.46 -52.85 -5.63
C PRO A 555 -23.03 -53.59 -6.90
#